data_AF-A0A517VZY4-F1
#
_entry.id   AF-A0A517VZY4-F1
#
_cell.length_a   1.000
_cell.length_b   1.000
_cell.length_c   1.000
_cell.angle_alpha   90.00
_cell.angle_beta   90.00
_cell.angle_gamma   90.00
#
_symmetry.space_group_name_H-M   'P 1'
#
loop_
_entity.id
_entity.type
_entity.pdbx_description
1 polymer ?
#
loop_
_entity_poly.entity_id
_entity_poly.type
_entity_poly.pdbx_seq_one_letter_code
_entity_poly.pdbx_strand_id
1 'polypeptide(L)'
;MQYYVQNKLEVPPRIYPAILLLLEAFQYSEQTDADCWEFAVELDDLTGLALTRNDFRWLVKQGLVEHRREVTLEGDDGRAFRVTGDLTFSDRTCFILTEEGVSIARELYQVMASNNSVSYSSTNDSGSGSKTEDVHMLARNGVLRKSMQCLPKWDAERRLLSVNGIIVKHFKWTAMNQEAILTTFEEEGWPARIYDPLPPKLEQDTKRRLSDTIKCLNRKQKNRLIHFRGDGTGEAVTWEFVGQNG
;
A
#
# COMPACT_ATOMS: atom_id res chain seq x y z
N MET A 1 3.02 43.40 4.73
CA MET A 1 1.93 42.41 4.85
C MET A 1 1.54 42.06 3.43
N GLN A 2 1.62 40.84 2.90
CA GLN A 2 1.53 39.51 3.50
C GLN A 2 2.60 38.60 2.86
N TYR A 3 3.33 37.85 3.69
CA TYR A 3 4.02 36.66 3.19
C TYR A 3 3.04 35.50 3.35
N TYR A 4 2.34 35.13 2.28
CA TYR A 4 1.71 33.82 2.18
C TYR A 4 2.84 32.81 1.99
N VAL A 5 3.38 32.29 3.09
CA VAL A 5 4.14 31.04 3.04
C VAL A 5 3.10 29.95 2.87
N GLN A 6 2.97 29.48 1.64
CA GLN A 6 2.17 28.33 1.27
C GLN A 6 2.81 27.12 1.94
N ASN A 7 2.39 26.87 3.18
CA ASN A 7 2.82 25.72 3.98
C ASN A 7 2.19 24.50 3.33
N LYS A 8 2.87 23.93 2.33
CA LYS A 8 2.46 22.69 1.69
C LYS A 8 2.55 21.62 2.77
N LEU A 9 1.41 21.15 3.26
CA LEU A 9 1.36 20.15 4.31
C LEU A 9 2.13 18.90 3.84
N GLU A 10 3.25 18.61 4.49
CA GLU A 10 4.03 17.41 4.20
C GLU A 10 3.42 16.22 4.93
N VAL A 11 2.58 15.47 4.23
CA VAL A 11 2.04 14.21 4.74
C VAL A 11 3.15 13.15 4.74
N PRO A 12 3.40 12.46 5.87
CA PRO A 12 4.35 11.36 5.91
C PRO A 12 3.99 10.24 4.91
N PRO A 13 4.92 9.72 4.10
CA PRO A 13 4.63 8.68 3.11
C PRO A 13 3.96 7.41 3.67
N ARG A 14 4.25 7.06 4.92
CA ARG A 14 3.62 5.92 5.62
C ARG A 14 2.10 6.09 5.81
N ILE A 15 1.58 7.31 5.75
CA ILE A 15 0.17 7.65 5.95
C ILE A 15 -0.61 7.60 4.62
N TYR A 16 0.09 7.59 3.48
CA TYR A 16 -0.54 7.65 2.16
C TYR A 16 -1.58 6.55 1.90
N PRO A 17 -1.34 5.26 2.23
CA PRO A 17 -2.35 4.23 2.01
C PRO A 17 -3.67 4.52 2.73
N ALA A 18 -3.61 5.05 3.95
CA ALA A 18 -4.79 5.42 4.70
C ALA A 18 -5.54 6.62 4.09
N ILE A 19 -4.81 7.62 3.59
CA ILE A 19 -5.44 8.76 2.91
C ILE A 19 -6.11 8.32 1.61
N LEU A 20 -5.49 7.40 0.85
CA LEU A 20 -6.10 6.86 -0.37
C LEU A 20 -7.33 6.00 -0.05
N LEU A 21 -7.30 5.23 1.04
CA LEU A 21 -8.46 4.48 1.53
C LEU A 21 -9.62 5.43 1.89
N LEU A 22 -9.33 6.52 2.58
CA LEU A 22 -10.32 7.54 2.93
C LEU A 22 -10.83 8.30 1.68
N LEU A 23 -9.98 8.53 0.68
CA LEU A 23 -10.35 9.17 -0.59
C LEU A 23 -11.30 8.30 -1.41
N GLU A 24 -11.02 7.00 -1.51
CA GLU A 24 -11.91 6.08 -2.24
C GLU A 24 -13.26 5.95 -1.51
N ALA A 25 -13.29 5.98 -0.17
CA ALA A 25 -14.55 6.02 0.58
C ALA A 25 -15.36 7.30 0.29
N PHE A 26 -14.68 8.46 0.23
CA PHE A 26 -15.30 9.72 -0.19
C PHE A 26 -15.83 9.64 -1.63
N GLN A 27 -15.05 9.09 -2.57
CA GLN A 27 -15.49 8.92 -3.96
C GLN A 27 -16.72 8.01 -4.09
N TYR A 28 -16.84 6.97 -3.25
CA TYR A 28 -18.07 6.18 -3.21
C TYR A 28 -19.26 7.01 -2.78
N SER A 29 -19.13 7.83 -1.72
CA SER A 29 -20.22 8.75 -1.33
C SER A 29 -20.59 9.74 -2.44
N GLU A 30 -19.62 10.31 -3.17
CA GLU A 30 -19.88 11.17 -4.33
C GLU A 30 -20.61 10.43 -5.46
N GLN A 31 -20.18 9.20 -5.77
CA GLN A 31 -20.76 8.40 -6.86
C GLN A 31 -22.18 7.93 -6.58
N THR A 32 -22.53 7.74 -5.31
CA THR A 32 -23.87 7.30 -4.89
C THR A 32 -24.76 8.44 -4.40
N ASP A 33 -24.27 9.68 -4.41
CA ASP A 33 -24.96 10.86 -3.83
C ASP A 33 -25.41 10.62 -2.37
N ALA A 34 -24.55 9.97 -1.59
CA ALA A 34 -24.81 9.57 -0.21
C ALA A 34 -24.05 10.43 0.80
N ASP A 35 -24.48 10.40 2.06
CA ASP A 35 -23.72 11.03 3.14
C ASP A 35 -22.35 10.35 3.32
N CYS A 36 -21.29 11.15 3.48
CA CYS A 36 -19.92 10.64 3.62
C CYS A 36 -19.75 9.67 4.81
N TRP A 37 -20.58 9.82 5.85
CA TRP A 37 -20.54 8.94 7.02
C TRP A 37 -21.04 7.52 6.73
N GLU A 38 -21.85 7.31 5.69
CA GLU A 38 -22.24 5.95 5.28
C GLU A 38 -21.01 5.12 4.86
N PHE A 39 -20.01 5.76 4.28
CA PHE A 39 -18.75 5.15 3.86
C PHE A 39 -17.58 5.42 4.81
N ALA A 40 -17.84 5.94 6.02
CA ALA A 40 -16.77 6.22 7.00
C ALA A 40 -15.91 4.99 7.28
N VAL A 41 -14.59 5.17 7.26
CA VAL A 41 -13.62 4.08 7.40
C VAL A 41 -13.35 3.80 8.87
N GLU A 42 -13.35 2.54 9.27
CA GLU A 42 -13.16 2.14 10.67
C GLU A 42 -11.71 2.34 11.15
N LEU A 43 -11.53 2.60 12.45
CA LEU A 43 -10.22 2.69 13.10
C LEU A 43 -9.38 1.44 12.82
N ASP A 44 -10.01 0.26 12.87
CA ASP A 44 -9.34 -1.02 12.68
C ASP A 44 -8.81 -1.20 11.25
N ASP A 45 -9.53 -0.72 10.24
CA ASP A 45 -9.05 -0.71 8.85
C ASP A 45 -7.81 0.18 8.69
N LEU A 46 -7.82 1.36 9.31
CA LEU A 46 -6.69 2.30 9.23
C LEU A 46 -5.48 1.83 10.06
N THR A 47 -5.70 1.21 11.23
CA THR A 47 -4.61 0.60 12.00
C THR A 47 -4.05 -0.63 11.29
N GLY A 48 -4.86 -1.37 10.53
CA GLY A 48 -4.43 -2.42 9.60
C GLY A 48 -3.49 -1.93 8.49
N LEU A 49 -3.48 -0.62 8.23
CA LEU A 49 -2.53 0.09 7.36
C LEU A 49 -1.35 0.71 8.14
N ALA A 50 -1.09 0.22 9.35
CA ALA A 50 -0.01 0.64 10.24
C ALA A 50 -0.11 2.08 10.77
N LEU A 51 -1.29 2.72 10.72
CA LEU A 51 -1.47 4.01 11.41
C LEU A 51 -1.50 3.80 12.92
N THR A 52 -0.72 4.61 13.62
CA THR A 52 -0.71 4.64 15.07
C THR A 52 -1.75 5.63 15.59
N ARG A 53 -2.07 5.54 16.89
CA ARG A 53 -2.90 6.56 17.56
C ARG A 53 -2.33 7.97 17.46
N ASN A 54 -1.02 8.12 17.33
CA ASN A 54 -0.41 9.44 17.13
C ASN A 54 -0.63 9.97 15.71
N ASP A 55 -0.63 9.10 14.70
CA ASP A 55 -0.95 9.50 13.33
C ASP A 55 -2.40 9.99 13.24
N PHE A 56 -3.37 9.34 13.91
CA PHE A 56 -4.75 9.83 13.97
C PHE A 56 -4.86 11.22 14.63
N ARG A 57 -4.16 11.42 15.76
CA ARG A 57 -4.12 12.74 16.41
C ARG A 57 -3.56 13.80 15.48
N TRP A 58 -2.50 13.45 14.77
CA TRP A 58 -1.87 14.35 13.80
C TRP A 58 -2.84 14.68 12.66
N LEU A 59 -3.46 13.69 12.02
CA LEU A 59 -4.44 13.88 10.94
C LEU A 59 -5.60 14.79 11.36
N VAL A 60 -6.17 14.59 12.55
CA VAL A 60 -7.23 15.44 13.10
C VAL A 60 -6.73 16.86 13.36
N LYS A 61 -5.52 17.02 13.93
CA LYS A 61 -4.93 18.33 14.19
C LYS A 61 -4.52 19.10 12.93
N GLN A 62 -4.23 18.39 11.85
CA GLN A 62 -4.03 18.98 10.52
C GLN A 62 -5.34 19.27 9.79
N GLY A 63 -6.50 18.96 10.39
CA GLY A 63 -7.80 19.19 9.76
C GLY A 63 -8.08 18.28 8.58
N LEU A 64 -7.33 17.20 8.37
CA LEU A 64 -7.48 16.31 7.21
C LEU A 64 -8.63 15.32 7.36
N VAL A 65 -8.93 14.93 8.59
CA VAL A 65 -9.97 13.95 8.88
C VAL A 65 -10.88 14.45 9.99
N GLU A 66 -12.16 14.12 9.88
CA GLU A 66 -13.10 14.15 11.00
C GLU A 66 -13.26 12.71 11.53
N HIS A 67 -13.50 12.57 12.84
CA HIS A 67 -13.79 11.28 13.45
C HIS A 67 -15.04 11.34 14.32
N ARG A 68 -15.78 10.24 14.34
CA ARG A 68 -16.93 10.02 15.23
C ARG A 68 -16.95 8.58 15.68
N ARG A 69 -17.63 8.31 16.80
CA ARG A 69 -17.87 6.94 17.24
C ARG A 69 -19.14 6.40 16.59
N GLU A 70 -19.04 5.23 15.99
CA GLU A 70 -20.18 4.48 15.49
C GLU A 70 -21.00 3.89 16.65
N VAL A 71 -22.30 4.16 16.61
CA VAL A 71 -23.30 3.76 17.60
C VAL A 71 -24.49 3.03 16.97
N THR A 72 -24.32 2.57 15.72
CA THR A 72 -25.28 1.74 14.97
C THR A 72 -25.76 0.55 15.82
N LEU A 73 -27.07 0.37 15.88
CA LEU A 73 -27.74 -0.69 16.61
C LEU A 73 -28.19 -1.81 15.66
N GLU A 74 -28.45 -2.99 16.24
CA GLU A 74 -29.01 -4.12 15.51
C GLU A 74 -30.44 -3.79 15.04
N GLY A 75 -30.64 -3.74 13.72
CA GLY A 75 -31.91 -3.39 13.08
C GLY A 75 -31.97 -1.98 12.49
N ASP A 76 -30.93 -1.16 12.64
CA ASP A 76 -30.83 0.13 11.94
C ASP A 76 -30.64 -0.07 10.43
N ASP A 77 -31.36 0.68 9.61
CA ASP A 77 -31.24 0.71 8.14
C ASP A 77 -30.21 1.76 7.69
N GLY A 78 -29.00 1.67 8.25
CA GLY A 78 -27.92 2.63 8.03
C GLY A 78 -26.94 2.72 9.19
N ARG A 79 -26.01 3.67 9.11
CA ARG A 79 -24.97 3.87 10.13
C ARG A 79 -25.24 5.12 10.94
N ALA A 80 -25.11 5.02 12.26
CA ALA A 80 -25.33 6.13 13.19
C ALA A 80 -24.05 6.50 13.93
N PHE A 81 -23.80 7.81 14.07
CA PHE A 81 -22.54 8.32 14.63
C PHE A 81 -22.78 9.36 15.72
N ARG A 82 -21.89 9.34 16.72
CA ARG A 82 -21.86 10.34 17.79
C ARG A 82 -20.51 11.02 17.84
N VAL A 83 -20.53 12.36 17.95
CA VAL A 83 -19.32 13.15 18.17
C VAL A 83 -18.65 12.70 19.47
N THR A 84 -17.37 12.40 19.36
CA THR A 84 -16.47 12.10 20.48
C THR A 84 -15.47 13.23 20.64
N GLY A 85 -14.95 13.45 21.86
CA GLY A 85 -14.00 14.53 22.11
C GLY A 85 -12.78 14.48 21.18
N ASP A 86 -12.16 15.63 20.93
CA ASP A 86 -11.29 15.91 19.78
C ASP A 86 -10.17 14.88 19.50
N LEU A 87 -9.65 14.17 20.50
CA LEU A 87 -8.51 13.26 20.37
C LEU A 87 -8.70 11.91 21.09
N THR A 88 -9.96 11.54 21.37
CA THR A 88 -10.28 10.25 22.00
C THR A 88 -10.82 9.28 20.96
N PHE A 89 -10.12 8.16 20.76
CA PHE A 89 -10.48 7.14 19.79
C PHE A 89 -10.87 5.86 20.54
N SER A 90 -12.12 5.45 20.41
CA SER A 90 -12.59 4.13 20.84
C SER A 90 -12.42 3.13 19.70
N ASP A 91 -12.55 1.84 19.99
CA ASP A 91 -12.40 0.79 18.97
C ASP A 91 -13.51 0.88 17.89
N ARG A 92 -14.62 1.59 18.17
CA ARG A 92 -15.68 1.92 17.19
C ARG A 92 -15.55 3.31 16.58
N THR A 93 -14.37 3.92 16.60
CA THR A 93 -14.15 5.21 15.94
C THR A 93 -14.07 5.00 14.43
N CYS A 94 -14.74 5.85 13.67
CA CYS A 94 -14.67 5.89 12.21
C CYS A 94 -14.24 7.29 11.74
N PHE A 95 -13.63 7.35 10.56
CA PHE A 95 -13.03 8.55 10.00
C PHE A 95 -13.59 8.83 8.60
N ILE A 96 -13.73 10.12 8.29
CA ILE A 96 -13.96 10.62 6.93
C ILE A 96 -12.91 11.69 6.60
N LEU A 97 -12.70 11.98 5.31
CA LEU A 97 -11.95 13.17 4.93
C LEU A 97 -12.81 14.42 5.16
N THR A 98 -12.16 15.50 5.61
CA THR A 98 -12.73 16.84 5.48
C THR A 98 -12.57 17.34 4.04
N GLU A 99 -13.19 18.47 3.68
CA GLU A 99 -12.98 19.09 2.36
C GLU A 99 -11.49 19.37 2.06
N GLU A 100 -10.74 19.85 3.06
CA GLU A 100 -9.30 20.05 2.96
C GLU A 100 -8.54 18.73 2.79
N GLY A 101 -8.94 17.70 3.54
CA GLY A 101 -8.43 16.35 3.41
C GLY A 101 -8.64 15.76 2.02
N VAL A 102 -9.81 15.97 1.41
CA VAL A 102 -10.12 15.55 0.04
C VAL A 102 -9.20 16.23 -0.97
N SER A 103 -8.98 17.55 -0.84
CA SER A 103 -8.08 18.28 -1.74
C SER A 103 -6.67 17.69 -1.70
N ILE A 104 -6.13 17.50 -0.49
CA ILE A 104 -4.78 16.95 -0.29
C ILE A 104 -4.70 15.50 -0.79
N ALA A 105 -5.74 14.70 -0.54
CA ALA A 105 -5.78 13.31 -1.00
C ALA A 105 -5.79 13.21 -2.53
N ARG A 106 -6.56 14.08 -3.22
CA ARG A 106 -6.59 14.15 -4.68
C ARG A 106 -5.24 14.58 -5.27
N GLU A 107 -4.58 15.56 -4.67
CA GLU A 107 -3.21 15.96 -5.06
C GLU A 107 -2.22 14.80 -4.89
N LEU A 108 -2.26 14.11 -3.75
CA LEU A 108 -1.43 12.93 -3.48
C LEU A 108 -1.66 11.84 -4.53
N TYR A 109 -2.91 11.55 -4.86
CA TYR A 109 -3.27 10.56 -5.89
C TYR A 109 -2.73 10.96 -7.27
N GLN A 110 -2.85 12.23 -7.66
CA GLN A 110 -2.35 12.73 -8.95
C GLN A 110 -0.82 12.70 -9.04
N VAL A 111 -0.11 13.03 -7.95
CA VAL A 111 1.35 12.90 -7.89
C VAL A 111 1.77 11.45 -8.08
N MET A 112 1.09 10.50 -7.41
CA MET A 112 1.37 9.07 -7.55
C MET A 112 1.03 8.55 -8.96
N ALA A 113 -0.08 9.00 -9.56
CA ALA A 113 -0.47 8.63 -10.92
C ALA A 113 0.50 9.20 -11.98
N SER A 114 0.93 10.45 -11.82
CA SER A 114 1.86 11.12 -12.74
C SER A 114 3.24 10.46 -12.72
N ASN A 115 3.73 10.06 -11.54
CA ASN A 115 4.96 9.28 -11.40
C ASN A 115 4.89 7.90 -12.07
N ASN A 116 3.69 7.37 -12.30
CA ASN A 116 3.48 6.09 -12.99
C ASN A 116 3.36 6.24 -14.53
N SER A 117 3.19 7.47 -15.05
CA SER A 117 3.00 7.76 -16.48
C SER A 117 4.29 8.02 -17.29
N VAL A 118 5.47 8.09 -16.66
CA VAL A 118 6.75 8.42 -17.37
C VAL A 118 7.45 7.18 -17.95
N SER A 119 6.69 6.19 -18.41
CA SER A 119 7.23 4.95 -18.99
C SER A 119 6.54 4.53 -20.30
N TYR A 120 6.28 5.47 -21.21
CA TYR A 120 6.13 5.10 -22.63
C TYR A 120 6.43 6.28 -23.56
N SER A 121 7.72 6.61 -23.69
CA SER A 121 8.20 7.34 -24.87
C SER A 121 8.65 6.32 -25.91
N SER A 122 7.84 6.09 -26.95
CA SER A 122 8.33 5.65 -28.25
C SER A 122 7.43 6.15 -29.36
N THR A 123 7.99 7.13 -30.09
CA THR A 123 7.97 7.32 -31.54
C THR A 123 6.64 7.50 -32.28
N ASN A 124 6.52 8.69 -32.87
CA ASN A 124 5.64 9.13 -33.95
C ASN A 124 5.05 8.01 -34.84
N ASP A 125 3.74 8.02 -35.02
CA ASP A 125 3.17 7.98 -36.37
C ASP A 125 1.83 8.73 -36.42
N SER A 126 1.61 9.42 -37.54
CA SER A 126 0.50 10.34 -37.78
C SER A 126 -0.73 9.57 -38.29
N GLY A 127 -1.91 9.85 -37.74
CA GLY A 127 -3.16 9.29 -38.24
C GLY A 127 -4.38 9.96 -37.61
N SER A 128 -5.10 10.73 -38.42
CA SER A 128 -6.30 11.51 -38.12
C SER A 128 -7.51 10.66 -37.68
N GLY A 129 -8.35 11.18 -36.77
CA GLY A 129 -9.76 10.78 -36.63
C GLY A 129 -10.34 10.83 -35.21
N SER A 130 -11.27 11.77 -34.97
CA SER A 130 -12.13 11.84 -33.77
C SER A 130 -12.92 10.57 -33.47
N LYS A 131 -13.15 10.25 -32.19
CA LYS A 131 -14.49 10.19 -31.54
C LYS A 131 -14.41 9.59 -30.12
N THR A 132 -15.44 9.94 -29.37
CA THR A 132 -15.77 9.75 -27.96
C THR A 132 -16.10 8.31 -27.55
N GLU A 133 -16.13 8.11 -26.22
CA GLU A 133 -16.83 7.07 -25.43
C GLU A 133 -16.10 5.76 -25.04
N ASP A 134 -16.19 5.52 -23.73
CA ASP A 134 -16.38 4.23 -23.04
C ASP A 134 -15.32 3.13 -23.08
N VAL A 135 -14.64 2.98 -21.93
CA VAL A 135 -14.51 1.66 -21.29
C VAL A 135 -14.79 1.80 -19.79
N HIS A 136 -16.07 1.92 -19.45
CA HIS A 136 -16.60 1.41 -18.19
C HIS A 136 -16.80 -0.11 -18.39
N MET A 137 -16.20 -0.96 -17.54
CA MET A 137 -16.87 -2.05 -16.81
C MET A 137 -15.96 -3.23 -16.40
N LEU A 138 -16.24 -3.70 -15.17
CA LEU A 138 -15.92 -4.97 -14.47
C LEU A 138 -14.72 -4.87 -13.50
N ALA A 139 -14.87 -5.01 -12.17
CA ALA A 139 -15.83 -5.79 -11.37
C ALA A 139 -16.16 -5.05 -10.05
N ARG A 140 -17.41 -4.81 -9.59
CA ARG A 140 -18.50 -5.73 -9.19
C ARG A 140 -18.08 -6.80 -8.17
N ASN A 141 -18.47 -6.58 -6.91
CA ASN A 141 -18.59 -7.50 -5.75
C ASN A 141 -17.41 -7.58 -4.75
N GLY A 142 -17.53 -6.87 -3.62
CA GLY A 142 -17.36 -7.40 -2.26
C GLY A 142 -15.99 -7.77 -1.67
N VAL A 143 -14.85 -7.58 -2.35
CA VAL A 143 -13.53 -8.07 -1.84
C VAL A 143 -12.37 -7.06 -1.98
N LEU A 144 -12.59 -5.91 -2.60
CA LEU A 144 -11.57 -4.88 -2.78
C LEU A 144 -11.36 -4.07 -1.50
N ARG A 145 -10.52 -4.57 -0.58
CA ARG A 145 -9.72 -3.75 0.38
C ARG A 145 -8.87 -4.55 1.37
N LYS A 146 -8.91 -5.88 1.36
CA LYS A 146 -7.91 -6.67 2.11
C LYS A 146 -6.58 -6.76 1.33
N SER A 147 -5.92 -5.60 1.13
CA SER A 147 -4.48 -5.41 0.87
C SER A 147 -4.22 -4.15 0.01
N MET A 148 -4.19 -2.97 0.62
CA MET A 148 -3.16 -1.98 0.26
C MET A 148 -2.07 -1.97 1.34
N GLN A 149 -1.73 -3.16 1.84
CA GLN A 149 -0.41 -3.32 2.39
C GLN A 149 0.54 -3.24 1.21
N CYS A 150 1.55 -2.38 1.30
CA CYS A 150 2.59 -2.26 0.30
C CYS A 150 3.47 -3.52 0.21
N LEU A 151 2.92 -4.71 0.48
CA LEU A 151 3.70 -5.92 0.63
C LEU A 151 4.31 -6.31 -0.70
N PRO A 152 5.50 -6.90 -0.65
CA PRO A 152 6.00 -7.64 -1.79
C PRO A 152 5.01 -8.76 -2.11
N LYS A 153 4.98 -9.16 -3.36
CA LYS A 153 4.15 -10.24 -3.89
C LYS A 153 5.00 -11.11 -4.78
N TRP A 154 4.97 -12.41 -4.53
CA TRP A 154 5.59 -13.42 -5.36
C TRP A 154 4.54 -14.19 -6.15
N ASP A 155 4.66 -14.17 -7.47
CA ASP A 155 3.87 -14.95 -8.40
C ASP A 155 4.74 -16.10 -8.92
N ALA A 156 4.51 -17.31 -8.39
CA ALA A 156 5.30 -18.49 -8.72
C ALA A 156 5.06 -18.98 -10.16
N GLU A 157 3.84 -18.82 -10.69
CA GLU A 157 3.47 -19.26 -12.05
C GLU A 157 4.16 -18.37 -13.10
N ARG A 158 4.11 -17.05 -12.90
CA ARG A 158 4.73 -16.07 -13.80
C ARG A 158 6.20 -15.81 -13.46
N ARG A 159 6.67 -16.33 -12.32
CA ARG A 159 8.00 -16.11 -11.73
C ARG A 159 8.34 -14.63 -11.59
N LEU A 160 7.41 -13.87 -11.01
CA LEU A 160 7.51 -12.43 -10.83
C LEU A 160 7.50 -12.07 -9.35
N LEU A 161 8.53 -11.35 -8.92
CA LEU A 161 8.52 -10.59 -7.68
C LEU A 161 8.09 -9.16 -7.99
N SER A 162 7.03 -8.69 -7.37
CA SER A 162 6.55 -7.32 -7.46
C SER A 162 6.34 -6.71 -6.09
N VAL A 163 6.35 -5.39 -6.00
CA VAL A 163 5.95 -4.62 -4.83
C VAL A 163 4.94 -3.61 -5.36
N ASN A 164 3.72 -3.60 -4.83
CA ASN A 164 2.64 -2.73 -5.32
C ASN A 164 2.40 -2.80 -6.84
N GLY A 165 2.51 -4.00 -7.42
CA GLY A 165 2.37 -4.21 -8.86
C GLY A 165 3.58 -3.77 -9.70
N ILE A 166 4.58 -3.11 -9.11
CA ILE A 166 5.83 -2.80 -9.80
C ILE A 166 6.74 -4.03 -9.77
N ILE A 167 7.11 -4.53 -10.95
CA ILE A 167 8.00 -5.69 -11.07
C ILE A 167 9.38 -5.33 -10.53
N VAL A 168 9.73 -5.91 -9.38
CA VAL A 168 11.08 -5.86 -8.80
C VAL A 168 11.99 -6.75 -9.61
N LYS A 169 11.56 -7.99 -9.91
CA LYS A 169 12.40 -8.97 -10.61
C LYS A 169 11.58 -10.04 -11.31
N HIS A 170 12.03 -10.41 -12.51
CA HIS A 170 11.47 -11.51 -13.30
C HIS A 170 12.52 -12.61 -13.47
N PHE A 171 12.17 -13.84 -13.11
CA PHE A 171 13.05 -14.99 -13.16
C PHE A 171 12.80 -15.81 -14.42
N LYS A 172 13.67 -15.64 -15.43
CA LYS A 172 13.56 -16.36 -16.72
C LYS A 172 13.75 -17.88 -16.60
N TRP A 173 14.41 -18.35 -15.54
CA TRP A 173 14.76 -19.76 -15.33
C TRP A 173 14.39 -20.18 -13.91
N THR A 174 14.11 -21.47 -13.72
CA THR A 174 13.84 -22.07 -12.41
C THR A 174 15.03 -21.83 -11.48
N ALA A 175 14.86 -20.93 -10.53
CA ALA A 175 15.88 -20.56 -9.56
C ALA A 175 15.52 -21.15 -8.20
N MET A 176 15.52 -22.48 -8.07
CA MET A 176 14.94 -23.22 -6.95
C MET A 176 15.18 -22.60 -5.56
N ASN A 177 16.42 -22.19 -5.23
CA ASN A 177 16.69 -21.56 -3.94
C ASN A 177 16.06 -20.16 -3.80
N GLN A 178 16.08 -19.34 -4.85
CA GLN A 178 15.47 -18.01 -4.83
C GLN A 178 13.95 -18.13 -4.75
N GLU A 179 13.37 -19.05 -5.53
CA GLU A 179 11.92 -19.32 -5.51
C GLU A 179 11.47 -19.89 -4.17
N ALA A 180 12.24 -20.77 -3.53
CA ALA A 180 11.93 -21.31 -2.20
C ALA A 180 11.80 -20.18 -1.16
N ILE A 181 12.75 -19.24 -1.10
CA ILE A 181 12.68 -18.09 -0.19
C ILE A 181 11.43 -17.24 -0.47
N LEU A 182 11.17 -16.91 -1.75
CA LEU A 182 10.03 -16.06 -2.12
C LEU A 182 8.68 -16.74 -1.90
N THR A 183 8.63 -18.06 -2.11
CA THR A 183 7.44 -18.88 -1.87
C THR A 183 7.13 -18.93 -0.38
N THR A 184 8.13 -19.17 0.48
CA THR A 184 7.93 -19.15 1.94
C THR A 184 7.49 -17.78 2.44
N PHE A 185 8.06 -16.68 1.93
CA PHE A 185 7.56 -15.35 2.26
C PHE A 185 6.09 -15.15 1.82
N GLU A 186 5.70 -15.58 0.63
CA GLU A 186 4.31 -15.47 0.16
C GLU A 186 3.34 -16.33 0.99
N GLU A 187 3.71 -17.59 1.26
CA GLU A 187 2.90 -18.54 2.06
C GLU A 187 2.70 -18.05 3.50
N GLU A 188 3.69 -17.39 4.09
CA GLU A 188 3.62 -16.86 5.45
C GLU A 188 3.08 -15.41 5.52
N GLY A 189 2.70 -14.80 4.39
CA GLY A 189 2.14 -13.45 4.36
C GLY A 189 3.17 -12.33 4.55
N TRP A 190 4.38 -12.52 4.05
CA TRP A 190 5.52 -11.59 4.07
C TRP A 190 5.90 -11.08 5.47
N PRO A 191 6.16 -11.96 6.46
CA PRO A 191 6.63 -11.54 7.76
C PRO A 191 8.02 -10.86 7.66
N ALA A 192 8.40 -10.07 8.65
CA ALA A 192 9.68 -9.37 8.67
C ALA A 192 10.90 -10.32 8.64
N ARG A 193 10.70 -11.59 9.04
CA ARG A 193 11.72 -12.65 9.12
C ARG A 193 11.07 -13.99 8.84
N ILE A 194 11.73 -14.83 8.04
CA ILE A 194 11.46 -16.27 7.92
C ILE A 194 12.70 -17.07 8.27
N TYR A 195 12.54 -18.30 8.74
CA TYR A 195 13.65 -19.25 8.85
C TYR A 195 14.15 -19.68 7.47
N ASP A 196 15.39 -20.16 7.39
CA ASP A 196 16.02 -20.63 6.15
C ASP A 196 15.22 -21.80 5.55
N PRO A 197 14.50 -21.59 4.42
CA PRO A 197 13.66 -22.63 3.83
C PRO A 197 14.43 -23.51 2.84
N LEU A 198 15.72 -23.24 2.62
CA LEU A 198 16.48 -23.90 1.59
C LEU A 198 16.86 -25.33 2.04
N PRO A 199 16.80 -26.34 1.16
CA PRO A 199 17.11 -27.73 1.53
C PRO A 199 18.59 -27.94 1.88
N PRO A 200 18.92 -28.63 3.00
CA PRO A 200 20.29 -28.84 3.41
C PRO A 200 21.07 -29.63 2.35
N LYS A 201 22.33 -29.25 2.11
CA LYS A 201 23.25 -29.96 1.21
C LYS A 201 24.48 -30.40 1.98
N LEU A 202 24.74 -31.70 2.03
CA LEU A 202 25.82 -32.34 2.82
C LEU A 202 27.22 -31.76 2.51
N GLU A 203 27.43 -31.20 1.32
CA GLU A 203 28.73 -30.69 0.86
C GLU A 203 28.83 -29.15 0.90
N GLN A 204 27.79 -28.43 1.30
CA GLN A 204 27.76 -26.98 1.26
C GLN A 204 27.38 -26.38 2.62
N ASP A 205 28.23 -25.48 3.12
CA ASP A 205 27.96 -24.70 4.31
C ASP A 205 26.63 -23.92 4.18
N THR A 206 25.73 -24.12 5.16
CA THR A 206 24.37 -23.58 5.18
C THR A 206 24.37 -22.06 5.08
N LYS A 207 25.26 -21.41 5.83
CA LYS A 207 25.38 -19.94 5.89
C LYS A 207 25.87 -19.37 4.56
N ARG A 208 26.89 -19.97 3.95
CA ARG A 208 27.40 -19.57 2.63
C ARG A 208 26.34 -19.70 1.55
N ARG A 209 25.63 -20.83 1.50
CA ARG A 209 24.55 -21.09 0.55
C ARG A 209 23.40 -20.09 0.67
N LEU A 210 22.97 -19.79 1.90
CA LEU A 210 21.92 -18.81 2.15
C LEU A 210 22.35 -17.40 1.72
N SER A 211 23.57 -17.00 2.11
CA SER A 211 24.17 -15.72 1.73
C SER A 211 24.29 -15.56 0.19
N ASP A 212 24.75 -16.58 -0.51
CA ASP A 212 24.84 -16.57 -1.98
C ASP A 212 23.46 -16.45 -2.63
N THR A 213 22.43 -17.10 -2.06
CA THR A 213 21.04 -17.02 -2.54
C THR A 213 20.47 -15.61 -2.33
N ILE A 214 20.65 -15.01 -1.14
CA ILE A 214 20.23 -13.64 -0.83
C ILE A 214 20.94 -12.63 -1.75
N LYS A 215 22.24 -12.81 -1.97
CA LYS A 215 23.01 -11.98 -2.91
C LYS A 215 22.43 -12.08 -4.33
N CYS A 216 22.01 -13.28 -4.75
CA CYS A 216 21.37 -13.46 -6.04
C CYS A 216 19.98 -12.79 -6.09
N LEU A 217 19.16 -12.90 -5.03
CA LEU A 217 17.85 -12.24 -4.93
C LEU A 217 17.96 -10.72 -5.15
N ASN A 218 18.91 -10.08 -4.47
CA ASN A 218 19.17 -8.63 -4.58
C ASN A 218 19.78 -8.22 -5.94
N ARG A 219 20.49 -9.12 -6.60
CA ARG A 219 21.11 -8.83 -7.90
C ARG A 219 20.06 -8.87 -9.03
N LYS A 220 20.26 -8.01 -10.03
CA LYS A 220 19.43 -7.93 -11.26
C LYS A 220 17.94 -7.67 -10.98
N GLN A 221 17.62 -6.99 -9.88
CA GLN A 221 16.32 -6.36 -9.74
C GLN A 221 16.19 -5.24 -10.79
N LYS A 222 15.05 -5.20 -11.48
CA LYS A 222 14.69 -4.12 -12.41
C LYS A 222 14.40 -2.84 -11.65
N ASN A 223 13.61 -2.94 -10.58
CA ASN A 223 13.29 -1.87 -9.66
C ASN A 223 13.76 -2.28 -8.27
N ARG A 224 14.70 -1.52 -7.69
CA ARG A 224 15.28 -1.81 -6.38
C ARG A 224 14.36 -1.32 -5.27
N LEU A 225 13.22 -1.99 -5.10
CA LEU A 225 12.21 -1.61 -4.10
C LEU A 225 12.32 -2.42 -2.80
N ILE A 226 12.95 -3.59 -2.86
CA ILE A 226 13.10 -4.51 -1.73
C ILE A 226 14.53 -5.02 -1.64
N HIS A 227 15.04 -5.10 -0.43
CA HIS A 227 16.35 -5.65 -0.12
C HIS A 227 16.21 -6.80 0.87
N PHE A 228 16.83 -7.92 0.54
CA PHE A 228 16.89 -9.11 1.39
C PHE A 228 18.21 -9.14 2.16
N ARG A 229 18.16 -9.55 3.43
CA ARG A 229 19.33 -9.71 4.30
C ARG A 229 19.27 -11.05 5.03
N GLY A 230 20.44 -11.54 5.44
CA GLY A 230 20.51 -12.60 6.45
C GLY A 230 20.43 -11.97 7.84
N ASP A 231 19.95 -12.72 8.83
CA ASP A 231 19.90 -12.27 10.23
C ASP A 231 21.28 -12.29 10.94
N GLY A 232 22.35 -12.66 10.23
CA GLY A 232 23.71 -12.76 10.74
C GLY A 232 24.09 -14.15 11.27
N THR A 233 23.10 -14.98 11.61
CA THR A 233 23.32 -16.36 12.08
C THR A 233 23.51 -17.33 10.91
N GLY A 234 22.81 -17.08 9.81
CA GLY A 234 22.75 -17.99 8.66
C GLY A 234 21.54 -18.93 8.70
N GLU A 235 20.60 -18.69 9.63
CA GLU A 235 19.41 -19.52 9.84
C GLU A 235 18.11 -18.83 9.42
N ALA A 236 18.16 -17.57 9.01
CA ALA A 236 16.98 -16.82 8.62
C ALA A 236 17.25 -15.71 7.60
N VAL A 237 16.17 -15.33 6.93
CA VAL A 237 16.13 -14.26 5.94
C VAL A 237 15.18 -13.17 6.43
N THR A 238 15.61 -11.92 6.31
CA THR A 238 14.79 -10.73 6.55
C THR A 238 14.71 -9.90 5.27
N TRP A 239 13.76 -8.98 5.22
CA TRP A 239 13.63 -8.04 4.11
C TRP A 239 13.25 -6.65 4.61
N GLU A 240 13.57 -5.65 3.79
CA GLU A 240 13.21 -4.26 4.01
C GLU A 240 12.91 -3.58 2.67
N PHE A 241 12.05 -2.56 2.69
CA PHE A 241 11.95 -1.67 1.53
C PHE A 241 13.21 -0.82 1.42
N VAL A 242 13.68 -0.65 0.18
CA VAL A 242 14.78 0.28 -0.08
C VAL A 242 14.19 1.69 -0.11
N GLY A 243 14.49 2.50 0.91
CA GLY A 243 14.18 3.92 0.88
C GLY A 243 14.94 4.60 -0.26
N GLN A 244 14.28 5.47 -1.02
CA GLN A 244 14.94 6.33 -2.01
C GLN A 244 15.95 7.24 -1.30
N ASN A 245 17.18 6.78 -1.13
CA ASN A 245 18.32 7.62 -0.83
C ASN A 245 19.23 7.62 -2.07
N GLY A 246 19.15 8.70 -2.84
CA GLY A 246 19.95 8.98 -4.03
C GLY A 246 19.13 9.55 -5.16
#